data_AF-A0A972XGL5-F1
#
_entry.id   AF-A0A972XGL5-F1
#
_cell.length_a   1.000
_cell.length_b   1.000
_cell.length_c   1.000
_cell.angle_alpha   90.00
_cell.angle_beta   90.00
_cell.angle_gamma   90.00
#
_symmetry.space_group_name_H-M   'P 1'
#
loop_
_entity.id
_entity.type
_entity.pdbx_description
1 polymer ?
#
loop_
_entity_poly.entity_id
_entity_poly.type
_entity_poly.pdbx_seq_one_letter_code
_entity_poly.pdbx_strand_id
1 'polypeptide(L)'
;MNLEPYKDPRSVEMAIKEAAKAMHASDPAVSVNERVRQAHFDRLLCRVFSQGAQSEWVLKGGTGMLARIPDTRATKDIDLFATGYTLDQALAALRQLAAVDLGDHFRFEYVSHSESVAGDQQSYAEGYRVAFQAFLGTKQLSGIGVDLVVSVGDLTGVEVIEPANRIDLPRLTTFPYRLYPVERQIA
;
A
#
# COMPACT_ATOMS: atom_id res chain seq x y z
N MET A 1 -12.18 24.38 2.37
CA MET A 1 -11.90 24.49 3.82
C MET A 1 -10.79 23.51 4.13
N ASN A 2 -9.64 23.95 4.63
CA ASN A 2 -8.62 23.03 5.10
C ASN A 2 -9.13 22.41 6.41
N LEU A 3 -9.31 21.10 6.43
CA LEU A 3 -9.71 20.40 7.65
C LEU A 3 -8.49 20.29 8.58
N GLU A 4 -8.67 20.59 9.86
CA GLU A 4 -7.62 20.45 10.88
C GLU A 4 -7.13 18.99 10.95
N PRO A 5 -5.81 18.69 11.03
CA PRO A 5 -5.30 17.34 11.22
C PRO A 5 -5.85 16.67 12.49
N TYR A 6 -5.83 15.34 12.56
CA TYR A 6 -6.21 14.64 13.80
C TYR A 6 -5.22 14.96 14.92
N LYS A 7 -5.75 15.34 16.09
CA LYS A 7 -4.95 15.77 17.24
C LYS A 7 -4.09 14.66 17.83
N ASP A 8 -4.58 13.42 17.79
CA ASP A 8 -3.94 12.29 18.44
C ASP A 8 -4.20 10.96 17.72
N PRO A 9 -3.40 9.92 17.97
CA PRO A 9 -3.53 8.61 17.33
C PRO A 9 -4.89 7.94 17.59
N ARG A 10 -5.52 8.21 18.76
CA ARG A 10 -6.83 7.66 19.11
C ARG A 10 -7.92 8.21 18.19
N SER A 11 -7.85 9.49 17.86
CA SER A 11 -8.78 10.15 16.95
C SER A 11 -8.68 9.57 15.54
N VAL A 12 -7.46 9.25 15.08
CA VAL A 12 -7.24 8.54 13.81
C VAL A 12 -7.85 7.13 13.84
N GLU A 13 -7.59 6.37 14.91
CA GLU A 13 -8.14 5.01 15.06
C GLU A 13 -9.67 5.01 15.04
N MET A 14 -10.30 5.95 15.75
CA MET A 14 -11.75 6.10 15.76
C MET A 14 -12.29 6.47 14.38
N ALA A 15 -11.65 7.41 13.67
CA ALA A 15 -12.07 7.79 12.34
C ALA A 15 -12.00 6.62 11.35
N ILE A 16 -10.91 5.84 11.36
CA ILE A 16 -10.77 4.63 10.55
C ILE A 16 -11.89 3.63 10.84
N LYS A 17 -12.18 3.37 12.12
CA LYS A 17 -13.23 2.42 12.53
C LYS A 17 -14.62 2.88 12.13
N GLU A 18 -14.95 4.15 12.31
CA GLU A 18 -16.26 4.69 11.94
C GLU A 18 -16.46 4.69 10.41
N ALA A 19 -15.43 5.10 9.63
CA ALA A 19 -15.47 5.03 8.17
C ALA A 19 -15.60 3.57 7.68
N ALA A 20 -14.87 2.63 8.28
CA ALA A 20 -14.96 1.20 7.96
C ALA A 20 -16.35 0.63 8.24
N LYS A 21 -16.99 1.01 9.36
CA LYS A 21 -18.38 0.62 9.67
C LYS A 21 -19.37 1.19 8.68
N ALA A 22 -19.21 2.47 8.31
CA ALA A 22 -20.08 3.12 7.34
C ALA A 22 -20.02 2.42 5.98
N MET A 23 -18.83 2.10 5.48
CA MET A 23 -18.66 1.34 4.23
C MET A 23 -19.19 -0.09 4.33
N HIS A 24 -19.01 -0.76 5.47
CA HIS A 24 -19.58 -2.09 5.69
C HIS A 24 -21.12 -2.08 5.68
N ALA A 25 -21.74 -1.01 6.18
CA ALA A 25 -23.19 -0.88 6.14
C ALA A 25 -23.73 -0.77 4.70
N SER A 26 -22.98 -0.14 3.79
CA SER A 26 -23.33 -0.06 2.36
C SER A 26 -22.92 -1.29 1.55
N ASP A 27 -21.84 -1.96 1.94
CA ASP A 27 -21.29 -3.14 1.29
C ASP A 27 -20.81 -4.15 2.35
N PRO A 28 -21.71 -5.06 2.78
CA PRO A 28 -21.42 -6.03 3.84
C PRO A 28 -20.47 -7.15 3.44
N ALA A 29 -20.13 -7.29 2.15
CA ALA A 29 -19.27 -8.38 1.67
C ALA A 29 -17.86 -8.33 2.28
N VAL A 30 -17.36 -7.12 2.54
CA VAL A 30 -16.08 -6.89 3.23
C VAL A 30 -16.33 -6.53 4.69
N SER A 31 -15.74 -7.32 5.60
CA SER A 31 -15.85 -7.08 7.04
C SER A 31 -15.20 -5.76 7.48
N VAL A 32 -15.69 -5.18 8.58
CA VAL A 32 -15.09 -3.97 9.19
C VAL A 32 -13.60 -4.16 9.47
N ASN A 33 -13.19 -5.32 10.00
CA ASN A 33 -11.79 -5.58 10.32
C ASN A 33 -10.90 -5.60 9.08
N GLU A 34 -11.39 -6.15 7.96
CA GLU A 34 -10.66 -6.14 6.70
C GLU A 34 -10.54 -4.73 6.14
N ARG A 35 -11.59 -3.89 6.22
CA ARG A 35 -11.50 -2.47 5.83
C ARG A 35 -10.50 -1.68 6.68
N VAL A 36 -10.46 -1.93 7.99
CA VAL A 36 -9.46 -1.34 8.90
C VAL A 36 -8.05 -1.78 8.49
N ARG A 37 -7.87 -3.05 8.17
CA ARG A 37 -6.59 -3.59 7.69
C ARG A 37 -6.17 -2.96 6.36
N GLN A 38 -7.08 -2.81 5.41
CA GLN A 38 -6.83 -2.14 4.13
C GLN A 38 -6.47 -0.66 4.34
N ALA A 39 -7.07 0.02 5.31
CA ALA A 39 -6.69 1.39 5.66
C ALA A 39 -5.23 1.47 6.14
N HIS A 40 -4.74 0.51 6.92
CA HIS A 40 -3.33 0.48 7.33
C HIS A 40 -2.39 0.24 6.13
N PHE A 41 -2.80 -0.60 5.18
CA PHE A 41 -2.05 -0.82 3.93
C PHE A 41 -2.01 0.46 3.11
N ASP A 42 -3.15 1.15 2.97
CA ASP A 42 -3.25 2.44 2.31
C ASP A 42 -2.32 3.48 2.94
N ARG A 43 -2.16 3.50 4.26
CA ARG A 43 -1.21 4.42 4.91
C ARG A 43 0.25 4.16 4.56
N LEU A 44 0.65 2.91 4.35
CA LEU A 44 1.98 2.59 3.84
C LEU A 44 2.10 2.94 2.35
N LEU A 45 1.09 2.64 1.54
CA LEU A 45 1.09 2.96 0.11
C LEU A 45 1.10 4.46 -0.16
N CYS A 46 0.40 5.27 0.64
CA CYS A 46 0.46 6.72 0.58
C CYS A 46 1.89 7.25 0.75
N ARG A 47 2.72 6.58 1.58
CA ARG A 47 4.12 6.94 1.75
C ARG A 47 4.95 6.54 0.53
N VAL A 48 4.74 5.34 0.00
CA VAL A 48 5.40 4.84 -1.22
C VAL A 48 5.12 5.75 -2.42
N PHE A 49 3.86 6.16 -2.60
CA PHE A 49 3.43 7.00 -3.72
C PHE A 49 3.48 8.51 -3.43
N SER A 50 4.06 8.93 -2.30
CA SER A 50 4.11 10.34 -1.88
C SER A 50 4.89 11.26 -2.86
N GLN A 51 5.76 10.68 -3.69
CA GLN A 51 6.50 11.40 -4.73
C GLN A 51 5.68 11.62 -6.02
N GLY A 52 4.43 11.13 -6.08
CA GLY A 52 3.49 11.39 -7.16
C GLY A 52 3.81 10.64 -8.47
N ALA A 53 3.32 11.18 -9.59
CA ALA A 53 3.28 10.48 -10.89
C ALA A 53 4.67 10.13 -11.47
N GLN A 54 5.72 10.83 -11.04
CA GLN A 54 7.10 10.64 -11.50
C GLN A 54 7.88 9.61 -10.68
N SER A 55 7.29 9.06 -9.62
CA SER A 55 7.86 7.98 -8.82
C SER A 55 8.20 6.77 -9.69
N GLU A 56 9.19 5.95 -9.34
CA GLU A 56 9.50 4.71 -10.05
C GLU A 56 8.68 3.50 -9.56
N TRP A 57 7.82 3.71 -8.57
CA TRP A 57 7.06 2.67 -7.89
C TRP A 57 5.73 2.39 -8.59
N VAL A 58 5.36 1.12 -8.69
CA VAL A 58 4.10 0.66 -9.28
C VAL A 58 3.50 -0.45 -8.42
N LEU A 59 2.20 -0.36 -8.17
CA LEU A 59 1.41 -1.38 -7.48
C LEU A 59 0.95 -2.45 -8.48
N LYS A 60 1.16 -3.72 -8.15
CA LYS A 60 0.73 -4.89 -8.93
C LYS A 60 -0.14 -5.82 -8.08
N GLY A 61 -0.47 -6.98 -8.62
CA GLY A 61 -1.05 -8.11 -7.88
C GLY A 61 -2.42 -7.82 -7.25
N GLY A 62 -2.74 -8.56 -6.19
CA GLY A 62 -4.05 -8.51 -5.53
C GLY A 62 -4.35 -7.15 -4.90
N THR A 63 -3.33 -6.45 -4.39
CA THR A 63 -3.49 -5.09 -3.87
C THR A 63 -3.77 -4.08 -4.97
N GLY A 64 -3.13 -4.23 -6.13
CA GLY A 64 -3.44 -3.44 -7.32
C GLY A 64 -4.85 -3.71 -7.85
N MET A 65 -5.31 -4.95 -7.78
CA MET A 65 -6.68 -5.32 -8.15
C MET A 65 -7.72 -4.73 -7.18
N LEU A 66 -7.47 -4.73 -5.87
CA LEU A 66 -8.36 -4.07 -4.88
C LEU A 66 -8.48 -2.57 -5.10
N ALA A 67 -7.40 -1.91 -5.52
CA ALA A 67 -7.43 -0.48 -5.86
C ALA A 67 -8.35 -0.18 -7.06
N ARG A 68 -8.58 -1.17 -7.95
CA ARG A 68 -9.46 -1.03 -9.12
C ARG A 68 -10.87 -1.55 -8.86
N ILE A 69 -10.96 -2.73 -8.26
CA ILE A 69 -12.19 -3.48 -8.02
C ILE A 69 -12.20 -3.88 -6.54
N PRO A 70 -13.03 -3.22 -5.70
CA PRO A 70 -13.01 -3.41 -4.26
C PRO A 70 -13.54 -4.80 -3.80
N ASP A 71 -14.11 -5.60 -4.70
CA ASP A 71 -14.74 -6.90 -4.43
C ASP A 71 -13.83 -8.11 -4.74
N THR A 72 -12.51 -7.93 -4.65
CA THR A 72 -11.55 -9.04 -4.83
C THR A 72 -11.13 -9.61 -3.47
N ARG A 73 -10.70 -10.89 -3.47
CA ARG A 73 -10.30 -11.63 -2.25
C ARG A 73 -9.31 -10.80 -1.42
N ALA A 74 -9.47 -10.81 -0.09
CA ALA A 74 -8.57 -10.15 0.85
C ALA A 74 -7.09 -10.46 0.53
N THR A 75 -6.35 -9.44 0.08
CA THR A 75 -4.91 -9.57 -0.19
C THR A 75 -4.16 -9.63 1.13
N LYS A 76 -3.20 -10.54 1.26
CA LYS A 76 -2.39 -10.66 2.48
C LYS A 76 -1.19 -9.72 2.50
N ASP A 77 -0.68 -9.38 1.32
CA ASP A 77 0.56 -8.65 1.11
C ASP A 77 0.39 -7.56 0.05
N ILE A 78 1.31 -6.60 0.05
CA ILE A 78 1.41 -5.53 -0.95
C ILE A 78 2.41 -5.96 -2.02
N ASP A 79 2.00 -6.06 -3.27
CA ASP A 79 2.90 -6.35 -4.40
C ASP A 79 3.43 -5.04 -4.99
N LEU A 80 4.69 -4.71 -4.73
CA LEU A 80 5.35 -3.52 -5.24
C LEU A 80 6.42 -3.84 -6.26
N PHE A 81 6.41 -3.05 -7.32
CA PHE A 81 7.36 -3.11 -8.40
C PHE A 81 8.10 -1.78 -8.51
N ALA A 82 9.42 -1.83 -8.69
CA ALA A 82 10.24 -0.64 -8.89
C ALA A 82 11.12 -0.79 -10.15
N THR A 83 11.36 0.32 -10.85
CA THR A 83 12.24 0.39 -12.03
C THR A 83 13.44 1.29 -11.79
N GLY A 84 14.54 1.04 -12.50
CA GLY A 84 15.75 1.87 -12.38
C GLY A 84 16.59 1.62 -11.13
N TYR A 85 16.25 0.59 -10.36
CA TYR A 85 16.96 0.18 -9.15
C TYR A 85 17.47 -1.26 -9.28
N THR A 86 18.60 -1.56 -8.62
CA THR A 86 18.87 -2.93 -8.17
C THR A 86 17.92 -3.31 -7.03
N LEU A 87 17.80 -4.59 -6.71
CA LEU A 87 16.89 -5.05 -5.65
C LEU A 87 17.23 -4.44 -4.28
N ASP A 88 18.53 -4.37 -3.93
CA ASP A 88 19.01 -3.69 -2.71
C ASP A 88 18.71 -2.19 -2.69
N GLN A 89 18.88 -1.51 -3.84
CA GLN A 89 18.57 -0.09 -3.94
C GLN A 89 17.07 0.15 -3.79
N ALA A 90 16.24 -0.71 -4.37
CA ALA A 90 14.79 -0.65 -4.22
C ALA A 90 14.38 -0.89 -2.76
N LEU A 91 14.98 -1.86 -2.08
CA LEU A 91 14.74 -2.08 -0.64
C LEU A 91 15.12 -0.85 0.19
N ALA A 92 16.30 -0.27 -0.07
CA ALA A 92 16.74 0.93 0.63
C ALA A 92 15.78 2.11 0.39
N ALA A 93 15.35 2.33 -0.86
CA ALA A 93 14.39 3.36 -1.22
C ALA A 93 13.01 3.12 -0.58
N LEU A 94 12.51 1.88 -0.57
CA LEU A 94 11.26 1.52 0.09
C LEU A 94 11.29 1.86 1.58
N ARG A 95 12.41 1.58 2.25
CA ARG A 95 12.59 1.91 3.68
C ARG A 95 12.59 3.42 3.92
N GLN A 96 13.19 4.21 3.02
CA GLN A 96 13.15 5.67 3.12
C GLN A 96 11.73 6.21 2.90
N LEU A 97 11.02 5.70 1.90
CA LEU A 97 9.63 6.08 1.64
C LEU A 97 8.73 5.71 2.82
N ALA A 98 8.82 4.49 3.34
CA ALA A 98 8.04 4.04 4.50
C ALA A 98 8.28 4.90 5.77
N ALA A 99 9.43 5.57 5.87
CA ALA A 99 9.77 6.46 6.97
C ALA A 99 9.26 7.91 6.80
N VAL A 100 8.68 8.27 5.63
CA VAL A 100 8.10 9.59 5.40
C VAL A 100 6.99 9.86 6.44
N ASP A 101 7.11 10.99 7.13
CA ASP A 101 6.08 11.47 8.06
C ASP A 101 4.99 12.23 7.28
N LEU A 102 3.79 11.67 7.27
CA LEU A 102 2.60 12.29 6.66
C LEU A 102 1.75 13.05 7.68
N GLY A 103 2.19 13.20 8.93
CA GLY A 103 1.43 13.83 10.01
C GLY A 103 0.17 13.06 10.42
N ASP A 104 0.12 11.76 10.11
CA ASP A 104 -1.05 10.90 10.27
C ASP A 104 -0.97 9.99 11.51
N HIS A 105 0.06 10.18 12.35
CA HIS A 105 0.39 9.37 13.53
C HIS A 105 0.81 7.92 13.23
N PHE A 106 0.94 7.52 11.96
CA PHE A 106 1.45 6.21 11.59
C PHE A 106 2.97 6.18 11.52
N ARG A 107 3.56 5.05 11.91
CA ARG A 107 4.97 4.73 11.65
C ARG A 107 5.08 3.31 11.14
N PHE A 108 6.01 3.09 10.20
CA PHE A 108 6.30 1.79 9.63
C PHE A 108 7.79 1.51 9.80
N GLU A 109 8.10 0.51 10.60
CA GLU A 109 9.48 0.15 10.93
C GLU A 109 9.84 -1.12 10.16
N TYR A 110 10.95 -1.08 9.43
CA TYR A 110 11.48 -2.25 8.75
C TYR A 110 11.90 -3.30 9.78
N VAL A 111 11.47 -4.55 9.58
CA VAL A 111 11.78 -5.68 10.46
C VAL A 111 12.81 -6.59 9.80
N SER A 112 12.49 -7.10 8.61
CA SER A 112 13.33 -8.06 7.90
C SER A 112 12.98 -8.09 6.42
N HIS A 113 13.84 -8.74 5.62
CA HIS A 113 13.48 -9.24 4.30
C HIS A 113 14.12 -10.61 4.07
N SER A 114 13.60 -11.34 3.10
CA SER A 114 14.21 -12.56 2.55
C SER A 114 14.09 -12.55 1.04
N GLU A 115 14.99 -13.26 0.35
CA GLU A 115 14.85 -13.53 -1.08
C GLU A 115 13.51 -14.23 -1.36
N SER A 116 12.80 -13.75 -2.38
CA SER A 116 11.63 -14.43 -2.93
C SER A 116 12.07 -15.21 -4.17
N VAL A 117 11.95 -16.53 -4.14
CA VAL A 117 12.15 -17.37 -5.32
C VAL A 117 10.83 -17.42 -6.09
N ALA A 118 10.83 -16.94 -7.33
CA ALA A 118 9.67 -17.10 -8.21
C ALA A 118 9.41 -18.60 -8.45
N GLY A 119 8.19 -19.05 -8.14
CA GLY A 119 7.77 -20.43 -8.41
C GLY A 119 7.74 -20.75 -9.91
N ASP A 120 7.98 -22.00 -10.25
CA ASP A 120 8.05 -22.54 -11.62
C ASP A 120 6.89 -22.09 -12.52
N GLN A 121 7.11 -21.02 -13.28
CA GLN A 121 6.78 -20.84 -14.70
C GLN A 121 7.10 -19.39 -15.10
N GLN A 122 8.30 -19.22 -15.68
CA GLN A 122 8.63 -18.10 -16.58
C GLN A 122 8.50 -16.68 -15.98
N SER A 123 9.33 -16.36 -14.98
CA SER A 123 9.76 -14.96 -14.77
C SER A 123 11.07 -14.89 -13.97
N TYR A 124 12.14 -14.43 -14.62
CA TYR A 124 13.49 -14.19 -14.06
C TYR A 124 13.53 -12.97 -13.10
N ALA A 125 12.48 -12.73 -12.33
CA ALA A 125 12.40 -11.55 -11.48
C ALA A 125 12.86 -11.93 -10.06
N GLU A 126 14.12 -11.60 -9.75
CA GLU A 126 14.61 -11.60 -8.37
C GLU A 126 13.79 -10.59 -7.55
N GLY A 127 13.42 -10.97 -6.33
CA GLY A 127 12.58 -10.14 -5.46
C GLY A 127 12.87 -10.37 -3.98
N TYR A 128 12.32 -9.49 -3.15
CA TYR A 128 12.33 -9.61 -1.69
C TYR A 128 10.93 -9.67 -1.14
N ARG A 129 10.73 -10.57 -0.18
CA ARG A 129 9.60 -10.48 0.74
C ARG A 129 10.04 -9.65 1.95
N VAL A 130 9.53 -8.43 2.05
CA VAL A 130 9.89 -7.44 3.06
C VAL A 130 8.80 -7.37 4.13
N ALA A 131 9.18 -7.31 5.40
CA ALA A 131 8.27 -7.17 6.53
C ALA A 131 8.44 -5.81 7.22
N PHE A 132 7.31 -5.11 7.40
CA PHE A 132 7.23 -3.89 8.21
C PHE A 132 6.34 -4.11 9.43
N GLN A 133 6.77 -3.57 10.57
CA GLN A 133 5.92 -3.40 11.74
C GLN A 133 5.23 -2.04 11.67
N ALA A 134 3.90 -2.03 11.71
CA ALA A 134 3.11 -0.81 11.73
C ALA A 134 2.80 -0.37 13.17
N PHE A 135 2.78 0.94 13.39
CA PHE A 135 2.37 1.58 14.65
C PHE A 135 1.41 2.73 14.38
N LEU A 136 0.49 2.96 15.32
CA LEU A 136 -0.34 4.16 15.41
C LEU A 136 -0.09 4.83 16.76
N GLY A 137 0.70 5.90 16.78
CA GLY A 137 1.29 6.42 18.01
C GLY A 137 2.19 5.36 18.67
N THR A 138 1.89 5.02 19.93
CA THR A 138 2.61 3.96 20.68
C THR A 138 1.99 2.57 20.50
N LYS A 139 0.84 2.46 19.83
CA LYS A 139 0.14 1.19 19.65
C LYS A 139 0.77 0.42 18.49
N GLN A 140 1.25 -0.78 18.77
CA GLN A 140 1.66 -1.74 17.75
C GLN A 140 0.43 -2.31 17.03
N LEU A 141 0.45 -2.28 15.69
CA LEU A 141 -0.59 -2.83 14.82
C LEU A 141 -0.12 -4.17 14.22
N SER A 142 -0.95 -4.80 13.38
CA SER A 142 -0.50 -5.94 12.58
C SER A 142 0.64 -5.55 11.64
N GLY A 143 1.60 -6.45 11.45
CA GLY A 143 2.66 -6.28 10.46
C GLY A 143 2.12 -6.25 9.03
N ILE A 144 2.90 -5.66 8.13
CA ILE A 144 2.59 -5.54 6.70
C ILE A 144 3.72 -6.21 5.91
N GLY A 145 3.34 -7.20 5.10
CA GLY A 145 4.22 -7.83 4.12
C GLY A 145 4.19 -7.07 2.80
N VAL A 146 5.36 -6.92 2.19
CA VAL A 146 5.54 -6.33 0.86
C VAL A 146 6.34 -7.31 0.02
N ASP A 147 5.77 -7.78 -1.09
CA ASP A 147 6.50 -8.52 -2.11
C ASP A 147 7.09 -7.49 -3.10
N LEU A 148 8.40 -7.25 -2.97
CA LEU A 148 9.17 -6.26 -3.73
C LEU A 148 9.87 -6.93 -4.91
N VAL A 149 9.63 -6.42 -6.11
CA VAL A 149 10.27 -6.91 -7.34
C VAL A 149 10.87 -5.75 -8.14
N VAL A 150 12.02 -5.98 -8.76
CA VAL A 150 12.63 -5.04 -9.73
C VAL A 150 12.62 -5.61 -11.14
N SER A 151 12.54 -4.77 -12.16
CA SER A 151 12.79 -5.19 -13.54
C SER A 151 13.37 -4.05 -14.38
N VAL A 152 13.97 -4.44 -15.50
CA VAL A 152 14.58 -3.55 -16.51
C VAL A 152 13.53 -3.11 -17.56
N GLY A 153 12.27 -3.53 -17.42
CA GLY A 153 11.19 -3.22 -18.37
C GLY A 153 10.65 -1.79 -18.27
N ASP A 154 10.02 -1.32 -19.36
CA ASP A 154 9.44 0.03 -19.40
C ASP A 154 8.16 0.14 -18.53
N LEU A 155 7.87 1.37 -18.11
CA LEU A 155 6.65 1.76 -17.39
C LEU A 155 5.54 2.25 -18.34
N THR A 156 5.51 1.82 -19.60
CA THR A 156 4.48 2.26 -20.53
C THR A 156 3.10 1.79 -20.08
N GLY A 157 2.13 2.69 -20.19
CA GLY A 157 0.75 2.45 -19.80
C GLY A 157 0.48 2.42 -18.29
N VAL A 158 1.43 2.83 -17.44
CA VAL A 158 1.15 3.01 -16.01
C VAL A 158 0.02 4.03 -15.82
N GLU A 159 -1.01 3.63 -15.09
CA GLU A 159 -2.16 4.45 -14.77
C GLU A 159 -2.04 5.03 -13.37
N VAL A 160 -2.50 6.26 -13.19
CA VAL A 160 -2.58 6.92 -11.88
C VAL A 160 -4.05 6.92 -11.44
N ILE A 161 -4.36 6.21 -10.36
CA ILE A 161 -5.74 5.95 -9.94
C ILE A 161 -5.95 6.28 -8.47
N GLU A 162 -7.09 6.89 -8.17
CA GLU A 162 -7.60 6.94 -6.80
C GLU A 162 -8.17 5.57 -6.41
N PRO A 163 -7.57 4.86 -5.44
CA PRO A 163 -7.96 3.49 -5.11
C PRO A 163 -9.42 3.40 -4.64
N ALA A 164 -10.22 2.57 -5.32
CA ALA A 164 -11.64 2.39 -5.04
C ALA A 164 -11.93 1.78 -3.65
N ASN A 165 -10.98 1.04 -3.08
CA ASN A 165 -11.10 0.42 -1.76
C ASN A 165 -10.65 1.34 -0.60
N ARG A 166 -10.16 2.56 -0.88
CA ARG A 166 -9.76 3.51 0.16
C ARG A 166 -10.97 3.98 0.95
N ILE A 167 -10.82 3.94 2.28
CA ILE A 167 -11.80 4.54 3.18
C ILE A 167 -11.64 6.07 3.18
N ASP A 168 -12.76 6.80 3.12
CA ASP A 168 -12.72 8.27 3.09
C ASP A 168 -12.31 8.84 4.46
N LEU A 169 -11.13 9.46 4.50
CA LEU A 169 -10.54 10.08 5.68
C LEU A 169 -10.01 11.47 5.28
N PRO A 170 -10.87 12.47 5.11
CA PRO A 170 -10.52 13.74 4.44
C PRO A 170 -9.53 14.62 5.23
N ARG A 171 -9.21 14.23 6.46
CA ARG A 171 -8.20 14.86 7.33
C ARG A 171 -6.82 14.23 7.24
N LEU A 172 -6.67 13.13 6.49
CA LEU A 172 -5.39 12.48 6.23
C LEU A 172 -4.96 12.79 4.79
N THR A 173 -3.69 13.15 4.61
CA THR A 173 -3.10 13.25 3.28
C THR A 173 -3.10 11.89 2.61
N THR A 174 -3.56 11.85 1.36
CA THR A 174 -3.62 10.65 0.52
C THR A 174 -2.93 10.91 -0.81
N PHE A 175 -2.54 9.83 -1.49
CA PHE A 175 -1.92 9.89 -2.80
C PHE A 175 -2.57 8.86 -3.73
N PRO A 176 -2.78 9.17 -5.02
CA PRO A 176 -3.20 8.16 -5.98
C PRO A 176 -2.10 7.11 -6.16
N TYR A 177 -2.49 5.91 -6.55
CA TYR A 177 -1.55 4.82 -6.82
C TYR A 177 -1.16 4.81 -8.29
N ARG A 178 0.08 4.42 -8.56
CA ARG A 178 0.55 4.08 -9.90
C ARG A 178 0.34 2.58 -10.09
N LEU A 179 -0.47 2.17 -11.05
CA LEU A 179 -0.81 0.78 -11.31
C LEU A 179 -0.39 0.35 -12.71
N TYR A 180 0.04 -0.90 -12.83
CA TYR A 180 0.24 -1.50 -14.16
C TYR A 180 -1.12 -1.63 -14.88
N PRO A 181 -1.17 -1.46 -16.22
CA PRO A 181 -2.42 -1.59 -16.98
C PRO A 181 -3.11 -2.93 -16.74
N VAL A 182 -4.45 -2.95 -16.66
CA VAL A 182 -5.26 -4.15 -16.37
C VAL A 182 -4.98 -5.29 -17.35
N GLU A 183 -4.82 -4.95 -18.63
CA GLU A 183 -4.49 -5.87 -19.73
C GLU A 183 -3.18 -6.65 -19.53
N ARG A 184 -2.29 -6.17 -18.66
CA ARG A 184 -1.04 -6.87 -18.28
C ARG A 184 -1.06 -7.46 -16.86
N GLN A 185 -2.21 -7.40 -16.16
CA GLN A 185 -2.38 -7.98 -14.82
C GLN A 185 -3.02 -9.38 -14.85
N ILE A 186 -3.58 -9.83 -15.99
CA ILE A 186 -4.34 -11.10 -16.15
C ILE A 186 -3.52 -12.17 -16.92
N ALA A 187 -2.20 -11.98 -17.09
CA ALA A 187 -1.36 -12.95 -17.80
C ALA A 187 -1.04 -14.18 -16.94
#